data_AF-A0A655AB48-F1
#
_entry.id   AF-A0A655AB48-F1
#
_cell.length_a   1.000
_cell.length_b   1.000
_cell.length_c   1.000
_cell.angle_alpha   90.00
_cell.angle_beta   90.00
_cell.angle_gamma   90.00
#
_symmetry.space_group_name_H-M   'P 1'
#
loop_
_entity.id
_entity.type
_entity.pdbx_description
1 polymer ?
#
loop_
_entity_poly.entity_id
_entity_poly.type
_entity_poly.pdbx_seq_one_letter_code
_entity_poly.pdbx_strand_id
1 'polypeptide(L)'
;MVENRWKSADTWPPPATTQSYYLSADRQLRPDAPDCDSGADEYVVDQTAGTGERSRWRSQVGIGGHVCYPDRKAQDAKLLTYTSAPLDHPLEVTGHVVVTLFITSTSSDGTFFVYLEDVDPRGRVAYITEGQLRAIHRRLSDGPPPYRQVVPYRTFASGDAWPLVPGEIARLTFDLLPTSYLFQPGHRIRIAIAGADASHFAILPGCAPTVRVYRSRMHASRIDLPVIQP
;
A
#
# COMPACT_ATOMS: atom_id res chain seq x y z
N MET A 1 -16.47 2.72 9.88
CA MET A 1 -15.59 3.85 9.53
C MET A 1 -16.27 4.67 8.45
N VAL A 2 -16.38 5.97 8.68
CA VAL A 2 -17.21 6.96 7.95
C VAL A 2 -18.74 6.77 8.10
N GLU A 3 -19.32 5.66 7.66
CA GLU A 3 -20.79 5.47 7.77
C GLU A 3 -21.26 5.18 9.20
N ASN A 4 -20.32 4.84 10.09
CA ASN A 4 -20.54 4.57 11.53
C ASN A 4 -21.71 3.63 11.84
N ARG A 5 -21.95 2.66 10.95
CA ARG A 5 -22.94 1.60 11.13
C ARG A 5 -22.29 0.21 11.07
N TRP A 6 -22.91 -0.74 11.76
CA TRP A 6 -22.61 -2.16 11.60
C TRP A 6 -23.28 -2.69 10.33
N LYS A 7 -22.56 -3.55 9.61
CA LYS A 7 -23.05 -4.32 8.46
C LYS A 7 -22.71 -5.79 8.69
N SER A 8 -23.48 -6.69 8.11
CA SER A 8 -23.23 -8.13 8.12
C SER A 8 -22.94 -8.63 6.71
N ALA A 9 -22.13 -9.68 6.60
CA ALA A 9 -21.88 -10.42 5.37
C ALA A 9 -21.71 -11.91 5.71
N ASP A 10 -22.17 -12.79 4.80
CA ASP A 10 -22.10 -14.25 5.02
C ASP A 10 -20.71 -14.84 4.77
N THR A 11 -19.86 -14.10 4.05
CA THR A 11 -18.50 -14.52 3.71
C THR A 11 -17.49 -13.41 3.94
N TRP A 12 -16.26 -13.81 4.26
CA TRP A 12 -15.11 -12.93 4.24
C TRP A 12 -14.07 -13.38 3.18
N PRO A 13 -13.58 -12.46 2.33
CA PRO A 13 -14.16 -11.13 2.06
C PRO A 13 -15.59 -11.24 1.50
N PRO A 14 -16.44 -10.20 1.66
CA PRO A 14 -17.71 -10.13 0.95
C PRO A 14 -17.48 -10.10 -0.57
N PRO A 15 -18.46 -10.55 -1.39
CA PRO A 15 -18.40 -10.38 -2.83
C PRO A 15 -18.20 -8.91 -3.21
N ALA A 16 -17.18 -8.64 -4.03
CA ALA A 16 -16.77 -7.29 -4.41
C ALA A 16 -16.33 -7.28 -5.88
N THR A 17 -16.44 -6.12 -6.51
CA THR A 17 -15.86 -5.87 -7.83
C THR A 17 -14.48 -5.27 -7.65
N THR A 18 -13.48 -5.81 -8.35
CA THR A 18 -12.14 -5.20 -8.34
C THR A 18 -12.13 -3.93 -9.19
N GLN A 19 -11.73 -2.81 -8.60
CA GLN A 19 -11.47 -1.57 -9.30
C GLN A 19 -9.99 -1.19 -9.16
N SER A 20 -9.27 -1.14 -10.28
CA SER A 20 -7.85 -0.81 -10.30
C SER A 20 -7.62 0.70 -10.38
N TYR A 21 -6.62 1.18 -9.66
CA TYR A 21 -6.06 2.53 -9.80
C TYR A 21 -4.56 2.43 -10.05
N TYR A 22 -4.13 2.96 -11.19
CA TYR A 22 -2.76 2.94 -11.66
C TYR A 22 -2.00 4.19 -11.21
N LEU A 23 -0.73 4.00 -10.87
CA LEU A 23 0.20 5.11 -10.65
C LEU A 23 0.44 5.79 -12.01
N SER A 24 0.41 7.11 -12.02
CA SER A 24 0.53 7.93 -13.22
C SER A 24 1.46 9.12 -12.99
N ALA A 25 1.74 9.85 -14.07
CA ALA A 25 2.50 11.11 -14.02
C ALA A 25 1.89 12.09 -13.01
N ASP A 26 2.72 13.03 -12.55
CA ASP A 26 2.34 14.06 -11.58
C ASP A 26 1.82 13.49 -10.25
N ARG A 27 2.29 12.29 -9.88
CA ARG A 27 1.92 11.60 -8.64
C ARG A 27 0.40 11.38 -8.52
N GLN A 28 -0.23 11.01 -9.64
CA GLN A 28 -1.66 10.74 -9.68
C GLN A 28 -1.99 9.25 -9.59
N LEU A 29 -3.14 8.93 -9.00
CA LEU A 29 -3.81 7.64 -9.18
C LEU A 29 -4.93 7.80 -10.22
N ARG A 30 -4.94 6.96 -11.25
CA ARG A 30 -5.95 7.00 -12.33
C ARG A 30 -6.62 5.63 -12.53
N PRO A 31 -7.91 5.58 -12.88
CA PRO A 31 -8.59 4.32 -13.17
C PRO A 31 -8.11 3.69 -14.50
N ASP A 32 -7.61 4.52 -15.43
CA ASP A 32 -7.09 4.07 -16.71
C ASP A 32 -5.65 3.58 -16.59
N ALA A 33 -5.35 2.46 -17.24
CA ALA A 33 -3.99 1.94 -17.34
C ALA A 33 -3.09 2.92 -18.10
N PRO A 34 -1.80 3.04 -17.73
CA PRO A 34 -0.86 3.91 -18.44
C PRO A 34 -0.68 3.45 -19.89
N ASP A 35 -0.72 4.41 -20.82
CA ASP A 35 -0.49 4.18 -22.24
C ASP A 35 0.94 4.55 -22.67
N CYS A 36 1.71 5.24 -21.82
CA CYS A 36 3.07 5.64 -22.13
C CYS A 36 4.06 4.46 -22.16
N ASP A 37 5.03 4.50 -23.07
CA ASP A 37 6.05 3.44 -23.20
C ASP A 37 7.07 3.47 -22.05
N SER A 38 7.30 4.64 -21.46
CA SER A 38 8.22 4.84 -20.34
C SER A 38 7.65 5.81 -19.31
N GLY A 39 7.94 5.56 -18.04
CA GLY A 39 7.58 6.44 -16.94
C GLY A 39 7.98 5.80 -15.61
N ALA A 40 8.64 6.56 -14.76
CA ALA A 40 8.99 6.16 -13.41
C ALA A 40 9.16 7.40 -12.52
N ASP A 41 8.90 7.25 -11.23
CA ASP A 41 9.19 8.27 -10.23
C ASP A 41 10.22 7.73 -9.24
N GLU A 42 11.16 8.58 -8.86
CA GLU A 42 12.26 8.23 -7.98
C GLU A 42 11.96 8.61 -6.53
N TYR A 43 12.40 7.77 -5.61
CA TYR A 43 12.25 7.92 -4.17
C TYR A 43 13.51 7.47 -3.46
N VAL A 44 14.21 8.41 -2.81
CA VAL A 44 15.28 8.09 -1.86
C VAL A 44 14.61 7.74 -0.53
N VAL A 45 14.84 6.53 -0.03
CA VAL A 45 14.18 6.05 1.18
C VAL A 45 14.51 6.95 2.37
N ASP A 46 13.48 7.56 2.97
CA ASP A 46 13.61 8.26 4.23
C ASP A 46 13.46 7.27 5.39
N GLN A 47 14.59 6.89 5.98
CA GLN A 47 14.63 5.94 7.10
C GLN A 47 14.04 6.51 8.41
N THR A 48 13.67 7.79 8.44
CA THR A 48 12.99 8.43 9.59
C THR A 48 11.47 8.46 9.45
N ALA A 49 10.92 7.94 8.34
CA ALA A 49 9.48 7.79 8.17
C ALA A 49 8.91 6.81 9.22
N GLY A 50 7.71 7.09 9.71
CA GLY A 50 7.03 6.20 10.64
C GLY A 50 5.54 6.45 10.82
N THR A 51 4.88 5.58 11.58
CA THR A 51 3.46 5.72 11.94
C THR A 51 3.23 6.19 13.37
N GLY A 52 4.30 6.37 14.16
CA GLY A 52 4.28 6.94 15.50
C GLY A 52 3.74 5.99 16.56
N GLU A 53 3.84 6.40 17.82
CA GLU A 53 3.62 5.53 18.98
C GLU A 53 2.15 5.21 19.31
N ARG A 54 1.20 5.79 18.59
CA ARG A 54 -0.25 5.55 18.77
C ARG A 54 -0.86 4.74 17.62
N SER A 55 -0.04 3.98 16.91
CA SER A 55 -0.49 3.11 15.83
C SER A 55 -1.02 1.77 16.35
N ARG A 56 -1.72 1.04 15.47
CA ARG A 56 -2.20 -0.32 15.75
C ARG A 56 -1.09 -1.29 16.18
N TRP A 57 0.16 -1.06 15.79
CA TRP A 57 1.31 -1.94 16.11
C TRP A 57 1.65 -1.96 17.61
N ARG A 58 1.19 -0.95 18.38
CA ARG A 58 1.38 -0.90 19.84
C ARG A 58 0.24 -1.56 20.63
N SER A 59 -0.86 -1.91 19.98
CA SER A 59 -2.04 -2.49 20.66
C SER A 59 -1.77 -3.84 21.34
N GLN A 60 -0.83 -4.64 20.81
CA GLN A 60 -0.51 -5.96 21.36
C GLN A 60 0.31 -5.92 22.65
N VAL A 61 1.06 -4.83 22.88
CA VAL A 61 1.94 -4.72 24.06
C VAL A 61 1.30 -3.96 25.22
N GLY A 62 0.06 -3.50 25.08
CA GLY A 62 -0.66 -2.76 26.13
C GLY A 62 -0.04 -1.40 26.51
N ILE A 63 0.99 -0.96 25.77
CA ILE A 63 1.65 0.32 25.96
C ILE A 63 0.95 1.34 25.06
N GLY A 64 0.14 2.21 25.66
CA GLY A 64 -0.43 3.36 24.97
C GLY A 64 -1.95 3.29 24.84
N GLY A 65 -2.57 4.47 24.92
CA GLY A 65 -4.03 4.62 24.86
C GLY A 65 -4.63 4.28 23.49
N HIS A 66 -5.80 4.83 23.21
CA HIS A 66 -6.53 4.56 21.97
C HIS A 66 -5.66 4.75 20.72
N VAL A 67 -5.77 3.81 19.77
CA VAL A 67 -5.18 3.94 18.44
C VAL A 67 -5.64 5.27 17.84
N CYS A 68 -4.69 6.12 17.49
CA CYS A 68 -4.96 7.47 17.03
C CYS A 68 -3.89 7.88 16.03
N TYR A 69 -4.27 7.88 14.76
CA TYR A 69 -3.44 8.40 13.69
C TYR A 69 -3.69 9.90 13.54
N PRO A 70 -2.66 10.76 13.72
CA PRO A 70 -2.79 12.19 13.42
C PRO A 70 -2.91 12.43 11.91
N ASP A 71 -3.14 13.69 11.51
CA ASP A 71 -3.01 14.08 10.10
C ASP A 71 -1.63 13.69 9.57
N ARG A 72 -1.61 12.90 8.50
CA ARG A 72 -0.39 12.26 7.99
C ARG A 72 0.45 13.13 7.07
N LYS A 73 -0.01 14.32 6.68
CA LYS A 73 0.73 15.23 5.77
C LYS A 73 2.24 15.33 6.04
N ALA A 74 2.63 15.49 7.31
CA ALA A 74 4.03 15.64 7.68
C ALA A 74 4.86 14.37 7.47
N GLN A 75 4.27 13.19 7.67
CA GLN A 75 4.93 11.92 7.36
C GLN A 75 4.93 11.69 5.84
N ASP A 76 3.82 11.95 5.16
CA ASP A 76 3.67 11.78 3.70
C ASP A 76 4.67 12.58 2.89
N ALA A 77 5.12 13.74 3.40
CA ALA A 77 6.16 14.55 2.77
C ALA A 77 7.50 13.81 2.62
N LYS A 78 7.73 12.76 3.43
CA LYS A 78 8.89 11.87 3.38
C LYS A 78 8.70 10.65 2.47
N LEU A 79 7.50 10.50 1.88
CA LEU A 79 7.08 9.30 1.18
C LEU A 79 6.81 9.60 -0.30
N LEU A 80 6.76 8.56 -1.12
CA LEU A 80 6.29 8.67 -2.48
C LEU A 80 4.77 8.47 -2.51
N THR A 81 4.04 9.58 -2.62
CA THR A 81 2.57 9.57 -2.61
C THR A 81 1.99 9.61 -4.02
N TYR A 82 0.85 8.95 -4.20
CA TYR A 82 -0.01 9.09 -5.39
C TYR A 82 -1.45 9.32 -4.95
N THR A 83 -2.12 10.32 -5.52
CA THR A 83 -3.48 10.73 -5.12
C THR A 83 -4.43 10.76 -6.30
N SER A 84 -5.65 10.26 -6.14
CA SER A 84 -6.68 10.28 -7.18
C SER A 84 -7.26 11.68 -7.41
N ALA A 85 -8.01 11.83 -8.51
CA ALA A 85 -9.03 12.87 -8.60
C ALA A 85 -10.05 12.74 -7.44
N PRO A 86 -10.76 13.82 -7.06
CA PRO A 86 -11.89 13.69 -6.14
C PRO A 86 -12.88 12.66 -6.68
N LEU A 87 -13.45 11.86 -5.79
CA LEU A 87 -14.49 10.90 -6.17
C LEU A 87 -15.81 11.63 -6.41
N ASP A 88 -16.48 11.33 -7.52
CA ASP A 88 -17.81 11.89 -7.82
C ASP A 88 -18.93 11.21 -7.00
N HIS A 89 -18.70 9.97 -6.58
CA HIS A 89 -19.64 9.11 -5.89
C HIS A 89 -18.98 8.43 -4.68
N PRO A 90 -19.76 8.01 -3.66
CA PRO A 90 -19.21 7.24 -2.56
C PRO A 90 -18.60 5.93 -3.06
N LEU A 91 -17.45 5.54 -2.50
CA LEU A 91 -16.75 4.31 -2.84
C LEU A 91 -16.50 3.48 -1.58
N GLU A 92 -17.20 2.36 -1.45
CA GLU A 92 -17.00 1.43 -0.34
C GLU A 92 -15.93 0.39 -0.70
N VAL A 93 -14.83 0.40 0.05
CA VAL A 93 -13.76 -0.58 -0.05
C VAL A 93 -13.83 -1.51 1.16
N THR A 94 -14.22 -2.76 0.94
CA THR A 94 -14.31 -3.79 1.98
C THR A 94 -13.60 -5.07 1.57
N GLY A 95 -12.52 -5.41 2.28
CA GLY A 95 -11.67 -6.56 2.00
C GLY A 95 -10.19 -6.20 2.08
N HIS A 96 -9.37 -6.88 1.28
CA HIS A 96 -7.93 -6.62 1.16
C HIS A 96 -7.63 -5.87 -0.14
N VAL A 97 -7.01 -4.70 -0.03
CA VAL A 97 -6.46 -4.02 -1.21
C VAL A 97 -5.19 -4.73 -1.63
N VAL A 98 -5.02 -5.03 -2.92
CA VAL A 98 -3.79 -5.63 -3.43
C VAL A 98 -2.97 -4.55 -4.14
N VAL A 99 -1.70 -4.42 -3.78
CA VAL A 99 -0.75 -3.53 -4.43
C VAL A 99 0.11 -4.34 -5.39
N THR A 100 0.33 -3.82 -6.59
CA THR A 100 1.39 -4.29 -7.50
C THR A 100 2.31 -3.14 -7.83
N LEU A 101 3.58 -3.25 -7.46
CA LEU A 101 4.63 -2.29 -7.80
C LEU A 101 5.65 -2.94 -8.73
N PHE A 102 6.05 -2.21 -9.76
CA PHE A 102 7.23 -2.49 -10.56
C PHE A 102 8.31 -1.52 -10.15
N ILE A 103 9.43 -2.03 -9.64
CA ILE A 103 10.47 -1.20 -9.03
C ILE A 103 11.87 -1.57 -9.51
N THR A 104 12.77 -0.61 -9.50
CA THR A 104 14.22 -0.87 -9.37
C THR A 104 14.70 -0.33 -8.03
N SER A 105 15.80 -0.87 -7.53
CA SER A 105 16.46 -0.43 -6.30
C SER A 105 17.96 -0.35 -6.51
N THR A 106 18.65 0.52 -5.77
CA THR A 106 20.12 0.52 -5.68
C THR A 106 20.67 -0.54 -4.72
N SER A 107 19.79 -1.22 -3.96
CA SER A 107 20.14 -2.28 -3.00
C SER A 107 19.54 -3.63 -3.44
N SER A 108 20.18 -4.72 -3.02
CA SER A 108 19.69 -6.09 -3.25
C SER A 108 18.52 -6.49 -2.35
N ASP A 109 18.13 -5.62 -1.42
CA ASP A 109 16.97 -5.79 -0.55
C ASP A 109 16.42 -4.44 -0.08
N GLY A 110 15.20 -4.46 0.44
CA GLY A 110 14.49 -3.27 0.91
C GLY A 110 13.17 -3.64 1.56
N THR A 111 12.68 -2.80 2.46
CA THR A 111 11.32 -2.89 2.99
C THR A 111 10.42 -1.91 2.23
N PHE A 112 9.18 -2.32 1.99
CA PHE A 112 8.20 -1.56 1.24
C PHE A 112 6.93 -1.55 2.07
N PHE A 113 6.55 -0.37 2.53
CA PHE A 113 5.27 -0.12 3.18
C PHE A 113 4.39 0.66 2.22
N VAL A 114 3.12 0.29 2.13
CA VAL A 114 2.13 1.05 1.39
C VAL A 114 0.98 1.35 2.31
N TYR A 115 0.72 2.63 2.52
CA TYR A 115 -0.40 3.13 3.31
C TYR A 115 -1.52 3.53 2.37
N LEU A 116 -2.73 3.03 2.64
CA LEU A 116 -3.96 3.54 2.03
C LEU A 116 -4.52 4.66 2.91
N GLU A 117 -4.82 5.78 2.28
CA GLU A 117 -5.18 7.03 2.96
C GLU A 117 -6.39 7.69 2.29
N ASP A 118 -7.19 8.38 3.09
CA ASP A 118 -8.28 9.23 2.66
C ASP A 118 -7.89 10.71 2.79
N VAL A 119 -7.92 11.45 1.69
CA VAL A 119 -7.66 12.88 1.68
C VAL A 119 -8.98 13.63 1.54
N ASP A 120 -9.35 14.39 2.57
CA ASP A 120 -10.59 15.15 2.58
C ASP A 120 -10.51 16.41 1.67
N PRO A 121 -11.65 17.09 1.38
CA PRO A 121 -11.65 18.29 0.54
C PRO A 121 -10.85 19.48 1.11
N ARG A 122 -10.51 19.48 2.40
CA ARG A 122 -9.63 20.47 3.05
C ARG A 122 -8.16 20.02 3.04
N GLY A 123 -7.89 18.86 2.44
CA GLY A 123 -6.60 18.25 2.28
C GLY A 123 -6.11 17.46 3.49
N ARG A 124 -6.87 17.30 4.58
CA ARG A 124 -6.44 16.50 5.74
C ARG A 124 -6.26 15.04 5.31
N VAL A 125 -5.18 14.40 5.76
CA VAL A 125 -4.89 13.01 5.41
C VAL A 125 -5.23 12.10 6.58
N ALA A 126 -6.19 11.21 6.36
CA ALA A 126 -6.56 10.16 7.31
C ALA A 126 -5.96 8.82 6.88
N TYR A 127 -5.28 8.17 7.82
CA TYR A 127 -4.79 6.81 7.66
C TYR A 127 -5.94 5.80 7.68
N ILE A 128 -5.98 4.88 6.71
CA ILE A 128 -6.97 3.79 6.69
C ILE A 128 -6.32 2.47 7.10
N THR A 129 -5.36 2.00 6.31
CA THR A 129 -4.72 0.70 6.50
C THR A 129 -3.39 0.65 5.76
N GLU A 130 -2.63 -0.41 5.96
CA GLU A 130 -1.29 -0.59 5.41
C GLU A 130 -1.01 -2.03 5.05
N GLY A 131 -0.01 -2.23 4.22
CA GLY A 131 0.63 -3.51 3.96
C GLY A 131 2.12 -3.30 3.86
N GLN A 132 2.86 -4.36 4.12
CA GLN A 132 4.31 -4.33 4.12
C GLN A 132 4.92 -5.58 3.52
N LEU A 133 6.03 -5.39 2.82
CA LEU A 133 6.80 -6.48 2.23
C LEU A 133 8.28 -6.14 2.29
N ARG A 134 9.10 -7.08 2.77
CA ARG A 134 10.54 -7.06 2.51
C ARG A 134 10.80 -7.71 1.15
N ALA A 135 11.53 -7.05 0.26
CA ALA A 135 11.66 -7.44 -1.13
C ALA A 135 12.28 -8.82 -1.34
N ILE A 136 13.16 -9.28 -0.45
CA ILE A 136 13.66 -10.66 -0.50
C ILE A 136 12.54 -11.72 -0.44
N HIS A 137 11.36 -11.39 0.10
CA HIS A 137 10.18 -12.26 0.14
C HIS A 137 9.20 -12.01 -1.01
N ARG A 138 9.61 -11.36 -2.10
CA ARG A 138 8.72 -11.03 -3.22
C ARG A 138 8.20 -12.24 -4.01
N ARG A 139 8.83 -13.41 -3.88
CA ARG A 139 8.41 -14.63 -4.58
C ARG A 139 7.04 -15.08 -4.08
N LEU A 140 6.06 -15.07 -4.97
CA LEU A 140 4.75 -15.69 -4.73
C LEU A 140 4.84 -17.20 -4.92
N SER A 141 3.96 -17.93 -4.24
CA SER A 141 3.82 -19.38 -4.37
C SER A 141 2.51 -19.72 -5.06
N ASP A 142 2.59 -20.58 -6.09
CA ASP A 142 1.43 -21.19 -6.75
C ASP A 142 0.97 -22.49 -6.05
N GLY A 143 1.72 -22.93 -5.02
CA GLY A 143 1.36 -24.09 -4.22
C GLY A 143 0.14 -23.84 -3.34
N PRO A 144 -0.56 -24.90 -2.90
CA PRO A 144 -1.70 -24.76 -2.02
C PRO A 144 -1.26 -24.16 -0.67
N PRO A 145 -1.90 -23.07 -0.20
CA PRO A 145 -1.61 -22.54 1.11
C PRO A 145 -2.08 -23.51 2.21
N PRO A 146 -1.40 -23.56 3.37
CA PRO A 146 -1.77 -24.47 4.47
C PRO A 146 -3.07 -24.07 5.19
N TYR A 147 -3.65 -22.92 4.84
CA TYR A 147 -4.91 -22.40 5.34
C TYR A 147 -5.61 -21.60 4.23
N ARG A 148 -6.91 -21.31 4.39
CA ARG A 148 -7.66 -20.48 3.45
C ARG A 148 -6.96 -19.12 3.32
N GLN A 149 -6.45 -18.83 2.14
CA GLN A 149 -5.78 -17.59 1.82
C GLN A 149 -6.56 -16.84 0.75
N VAL A 150 -6.81 -15.55 0.99
CA VAL A 150 -7.61 -14.67 0.10
C VAL A 150 -6.77 -13.52 -0.48
N VAL A 151 -5.45 -13.59 -0.27
CA VAL A 151 -4.44 -12.60 -0.67
C VAL A 151 -3.22 -13.30 -1.27
N PRO A 152 -2.27 -12.59 -1.90
CA PRO A 152 -1.11 -13.21 -2.53
C PRO A 152 -0.29 -14.10 -1.57
N TYR A 153 -0.19 -15.40 -1.89
CA TYR A 153 0.44 -16.39 -1.02
C TYR A 153 1.96 -16.47 -1.18
N ARG A 154 2.64 -16.70 -0.06
CA ARG A 154 4.10 -16.88 0.07
C ARG A 154 4.39 -17.94 1.12
N THR A 155 5.42 -18.74 0.89
CA THR A 155 5.89 -19.74 1.85
C THR A 155 6.74 -19.13 2.97
N PHE A 156 7.47 -18.05 2.66
CA PHE A 156 8.54 -17.47 3.47
C PHE A 156 9.68 -18.45 3.81
N ALA A 157 9.77 -19.57 3.10
CA ALA A 157 10.88 -20.51 3.25
C ALA A 157 12.19 -19.84 2.80
N SER A 158 13.30 -20.19 3.45
CA SER A 158 14.62 -19.63 3.10
C SER A 158 15.01 -19.91 1.64
N GLY A 159 14.63 -21.07 1.10
CA GLY A 159 14.85 -21.44 -0.30
C GLY A 159 14.04 -20.63 -1.32
N ASP A 160 13.03 -19.89 -0.87
CA ASP A 160 12.22 -18.98 -1.70
C ASP A 160 12.68 -17.52 -1.60
N ALA A 161 13.76 -17.25 -0.86
CA ALA A 161 14.40 -15.95 -0.85
C ALA A 161 14.79 -15.54 -2.27
N TRP A 162 14.29 -14.38 -2.71
CA TRP A 162 14.53 -13.87 -4.05
C TRP A 162 14.94 -12.39 -3.99
N PRO A 163 16.23 -12.13 -3.69
CA PRO A 163 16.77 -10.77 -3.61
C PRO A 163 16.48 -9.94 -4.86
N LEU A 164 16.52 -8.62 -4.69
CA LEU A 164 16.58 -7.69 -5.81
C LEU A 164 17.95 -7.78 -6.46
N VAL A 165 18.01 -7.56 -7.77
CA VAL A 165 19.25 -7.28 -8.48
C VAL A 165 19.30 -5.76 -8.67
N PRO A 166 20.31 -5.06 -8.12
CA PRO A 166 20.38 -3.61 -8.24
C PRO A 166 20.27 -3.14 -9.68
N GLY A 167 19.37 -2.19 -9.94
CA GLY A 167 19.08 -1.65 -11.27
C GLY A 167 18.16 -2.50 -12.16
N GLU A 168 17.79 -3.72 -11.78
CA GLU A 168 16.84 -4.55 -12.54
C GLU A 168 15.40 -4.41 -12.03
N ILE A 169 14.44 -4.42 -12.95
CA ILE A 169 13.02 -4.28 -12.61
C ILE A 169 12.55 -5.54 -11.90
N ALA A 170 11.98 -5.36 -10.71
CA ALA A 170 11.31 -6.39 -9.93
C ALA A 170 9.83 -6.05 -9.74
N ARG A 171 8.98 -7.08 -9.83
CA ARG A 171 7.57 -6.98 -9.45
C ARG A 171 7.39 -7.34 -7.97
N LEU A 172 6.72 -6.48 -7.21
CA LEU A 172 6.27 -6.70 -5.85
C LEU A 172 4.74 -6.71 -5.84
N THR A 173 4.11 -7.80 -5.40
CA THR A 173 2.63 -7.89 -5.32
C THR A 173 2.21 -8.37 -3.94
N PHE A 174 1.57 -7.53 -3.13
CA PHE A 174 1.19 -7.86 -1.75
C PHE A 174 -0.09 -7.13 -1.34
N ASP A 175 -0.78 -7.67 -0.36
CA ASP A 175 -2.00 -7.08 0.17
C ASP A 175 -1.73 -6.06 1.27
N LEU A 176 -2.68 -5.15 1.44
CA LEU A 176 -2.84 -4.38 2.66
C LEU A 176 -3.70 -5.16 3.65
N LEU A 177 -3.50 -4.89 4.93
CA LEU A 177 -4.35 -5.36 6.00
C LEU A 177 -5.82 -5.01 5.71
N PRO A 178 -6.75 -5.91 6.07
CA PRO A 178 -8.14 -5.78 5.68
C PRO A 178 -8.78 -4.50 6.23
N THR A 179 -9.67 -3.92 5.43
CA THR A 179 -10.41 -2.72 5.82
C THR A 179 -11.87 -2.81 5.38
N SER A 180 -12.74 -2.02 6.01
CA SER A 180 -14.07 -1.67 5.53
C SER A 180 -14.21 -0.16 5.69
N TYR A 181 -14.10 0.56 4.57
CA TYR A 181 -14.00 2.00 4.54
C TYR A 181 -14.85 2.59 3.41
N LEU A 182 -15.61 3.63 3.71
CA LEU A 182 -16.40 4.37 2.74
C LEU A 182 -15.71 5.71 2.46
N PHE A 183 -15.14 5.86 1.27
CA PHE A 183 -14.69 7.17 0.80
C PHE A 183 -15.92 7.99 0.39
N GLN A 184 -15.99 9.24 0.84
CA GLN A 184 -17.11 10.14 0.52
C GLN A 184 -16.91 10.86 -0.82
N PRO A 185 -17.97 11.34 -1.47
CA PRO A 185 -17.83 12.26 -2.60
C PRO A 185 -16.94 13.46 -2.24
N GLY A 186 -16.10 13.89 -3.19
CA GLY A 186 -15.13 14.96 -3.03
C GLY A 186 -13.83 14.56 -2.30
N HIS A 187 -13.80 13.40 -1.63
CA HIS A 187 -12.58 12.85 -1.06
C HIS A 187 -11.70 12.21 -2.15
N ARG A 188 -10.44 11.93 -1.82
CA ARG A 188 -9.49 11.31 -2.73
C ARG A 188 -8.86 10.08 -2.10
N ILE A 189 -8.64 9.08 -2.93
CA ILE A 189 -7.87 7.89 -2.58
C ILE A 189 -6.40 8.28 -2.71
N ARG A 190 -5.62 8.04 -1.65
CA ARG A 190 -4.16 8.17 -1.69
C ARG A 190 -3.50 6.86 -1.32
N ILE A 191 -2.37 6.60 -1.98
CA ILE A 191 -1.36 5.70 -1.43
C ILE A 191 -0.10 6.47 -1.09
N ALA A 192 0.57 6.06 -0.03
CA ALA A 192 1.90 6.54 0.33
C ALA A 192 2.86 5.35 0.43
N ILE A 193 3.91 5.37 -0.40
CA ILE A 193 4.93 4.32 -0.47
C ILE A 193 6.13 4.76 0.38
N ALA A 194 6.50 3.94 1.34
CA ALA A 194 7.65 4.18 2.22
C ALA A 194 8.64 3.02 2.19
N GLY A 195 9.92 3.36 2.37
CA GLY A 195 10.98 2.36 2.53
C GLY A 195 11.28 2.01 3.99
N ALA A 196 10.52 2.58 4.93
CA ALA A 196 10.70 2.41 6.36
C ALA A 196 9.42 2.75 7.14
N ASP A 197 9.26 2.10 8.29
CA ASP A 197 8.48 2.59 9.42
C ASP A 197 9.31 2.41 10.70
N ALA A 198 10.11 3.43 11.00
CA ALA A 198 11.06 3.43 12.11
C ALA A 198 10.39 3.40 13.49
N SER A 199 9.08 3.64 13.57
CA SER A 199 8.35 3.55 14.84
C SER A 199 8.19 2.10 15.30
N HIS A 200 8.14 1.13 14.38
CA HIS A 200 7.76 -0.24 14.71
C HIS A 200 8.65 -1.33 14.08
N PHE A 201 9.38 -1.02 13.02
CA PHE A 201 10.15 -2.02 12.28
C PHE A 201 11.64 -1.69 12.29
N ALA A 202 12.47 -2.73 12.36
CA ALA A 202 13.91 -2.58 12.23
C ALA A 202 14.26 -2.05 10.83
N ILE A 203 15.15 -1.06 10.80
CA ILE A 203 15.72 -0.55 9.55
C ILE A 203 16.77 -1.55 9.07
N LEU A 204 16.71 -1.93 7.79
CA LEU A 204 17.73 -2.79 7.21
C LEU A 204 19.11 -2.08 7.22
N PRO A 205 20.20 -2.80 7.53
CA PRO A 205 21.53 -2.21 7.59
C PRO A 205 22.00 -1.75 6.21
N GLY A 206 22.84 -0.71 6.19
CA GLY A 206 23.40 -0.12 4.97
C GLY A 206 22.85 1.28 4.68
N CYS A 207 23.28 1.85 3.56
CA CYS A 207 22.80 3.15 3.09
C CYS A 207 21.33 3.07 2.67
N ALA A 208 20.58 4.15 2.87
CA ALA A 208 19.22 4.27 2.37
C ALA A 208 19.19 4.06 0.84
N PRO A 209 18.43 3.07 0.33
CA PRO A 209 18.38 2.81 -1.10
C PRO A 209 17.57 3.89 -1.82
N THR A 210 17.89 4.08 -3.10
CA THR A 210 17.03 4.79 -4.03
C THR A 210 16.18 3.77 -4.76
N VAL A 211 14.86 3.97 -4.72
CA VAL A 211 13.87 3.15 -5.42
C VAL A 211 13.27 3.96 -6.55
N ARG A 212 13.09 3.35 -7.72
CA ARG A 212 12.27 3.92 -8.80
C ARG A 212 11.02 3.08 -8.95
N VAL A 213 9.85 3.72 -8.93
CA VAL A 213 8.56 3.07 -9.13
C VAL A 213 8.09 3.34 -10.55
N TYR A 214 7.89 2.28 -11.33
CA TYR A 214 7.53 2.37 -12.74
C TYR A 214 6.03 2.49 -12.92
N ARG A 215 5.65 3.25 -13.95
CA ARG A 215 4.25 3.60 -14.28
C ARG A 215 4.04 3.67 -15.79
N SER A 216 4.69 2.77 -16.53
CA SER A 216 4.53 2.64 -17.99
C SER A 216 3.56 1.52 -18.33
N ARG A 217 3.14 1.45 -19.59
CA ARG A 217 2.23 0.40 -20.10
C ARG A 217 2.71 -1.02 -19.80
N MET A 218 4.02 -1.26 -19.92
CA MET A 218 4.64 -2.57 -19.63
C MET A 218 4.83 -2.83 -18.13
N HIS A 219 4.88 -1.78 -17.31
CA HIS A 219 5.18 -1.83 -15.89
C HIS A 219 4.17 -0.98 -15.12
N ALA A 220 2.90 -1.36 -15.26
CA ALA A 220 1.77 -0.61 -14.74
C ALA A 220 1.57 -0.88 -13.24
N SER A 221 2.35 -0.18 -12.40
CA SER A 221 2.14 -0.21 -10.95
C SER A 221 0.74 0.30 -10.61
N ARG A 222 0.07 -0.36 -9.67
CA ARG A 222 -1.33 -0.10 -9.35
C ARG A 222 -1.72 -0.61 -7.96
N ILE A 223 -2.91 -0.20 -7.54
CA ILE A 223 -3.68 -0.85 -6.48
C ILE A 223 -4.98 -1.41 -7.04
N ASP A 224 -5.41 -2.54 -6.50
CA ASP A 224 -6.63 -3.24 -6.84
C ASP A 224 -7.56 -3.18 -5.60
N LEU A 225 -8.63 -2.38 -5.69
CA LEU A 225 -9.56 -2.13 -4.58
C LEU A 225 -10.74 -3.12 -4.64
N PRO A 226 -11.10 -3.81 -3.55
CA PRO A 226 -12.33 -4.59 -3.46
C PRO A 226 -13.53 -3.67 -3.18
N VAL A 227 -14.23 -3.26 -4.25
CA VAL A 227 -15.35 -2.32 -4.19
C VAL A 227 -16.67 -3.05 -3.99
N ILE A 228 -17.42 -2.66 -2.96
CA ILE A 228 -18.78 -3.15 -2.72
C ILE A 228 -19.75 -2.38 -3.59
N GLN A 229 -20.55 -3.11 -4.37
CA GLN A 229 -21.63 -2.50 -5.16
C GLN A 229 -22.80 -2.14 -4.21
N PRO A 230 -23.48 -1.01 -4.43
CA PRO A 230 -24.62 -0.57 -3.60
C PRO A 230 -25.75 -1.58 -3.49
#